data_AF-A0AAW1GT72-F1
#
_entry.id   AF-A0AAW1GT72-F1
#
_cell.length_a   1.000
_cell.length_b   1.000
_cell.length_c   1.000
_cell.angle_alpha   90.00
_cell.angle_beta   90.00
_cell.angle_gamma   90.00
#
_symmetry.space_group_name_H-M   'P 1'
#
loop_
_entity.id
_entity.type
_entity.pdbx_description
1 polymer ?
#
loop_
_entity_poly.entity_id
_entity_poly.type
_entity_poly.pdbx_seq_one_letter_code
_entity_poly.pdbx_strand_id
1 'polypeptide(L)'
;MLLKTRVVGTTGRGYLKKIWPNVKYLETIATGSMAQYIPLIEYYSGGLPLMSVKYGSSECDLGFNLNPICDPYNVSYTIMPNMAYYEFLPLESLDNCSSNLELKTVDMANVEVGKEYEVVVTTYAGLYRYRLGDVLSPTSFYNSTPQFKFVRKRDVLLCIDVAKITEIDLQNAIDNASSLLRPFDTKVAEYTSNADVNNIPGHYVIYVELTTTNRANREILEQCCVTMEHTFGALYKSSRVAESVGPLEIRIVNNGTFEKLRDYAISKGASFIQYKVPRCVTLLPMLELLNNEVVSTHFSPWVPDNISCFPATFEALDS
;
A
#
# COMPACT_ATOMS: atom_id res chain seq x y z
N MET A 1 5.67 -5.16 -14.20
CA MET A 1 5.96 -5.30 -15.65
C MET A 1 4.83 -4.61 -16.44
N LEU A 2 5.04 -3.35 -16.85
CA LEU A 2 4.04 -2.60 -17.64
C LEU A 2 4.23 -2.93 -19.12
N LEU A 3 3.27 -3.66 -19.71
CA LEU A 3 3.26 -3.94 -21.15
C LEU A 3 2.90 -2.66 -21.93
N LYS A 4 3.89 -1.80 -22.21
CA LYS A 4 3.78 -0.71 -23.20
C LYS A 4 3.95 -1.27 -24.61
N THR A 5 2.98 -2.01 -25.12
CA THR A 5 2.92 -2.34 -26.55
C THR A 5 1.95 -1.39 -27.26
N ARG A 6 2.50 -0.52 -28.12
CA ARG A 6 1.72 0.28 -29.10
C ARG A 6 1.08 -0.69 -30.10
N VAL A 7 -0.07 -1.25 -29.75
CA VAL A 7 -0.99 -1.86 -30.72
C VAL A 7 -2.13 -0.88 -30.92
N VAL A 8 -2.07 -0.17 -32.05
CA VAL A 8 -3.06 0.80 -32.49
C VAL A 8 -4.31 0.04 -32.92
N GLY A 9 -5.46 0.30 -32.31
CA GLY A 9 -6.73 -0.13 -32.89
C GLY A 9 -7.94 -0.22 -31.96
N THR A 10 -7.83 -0.86 -30.79
CA THR A 10 -8.96 -0.98 -29.84
C THR A 10 -8.47 -1.25 -28.42
N THR A 11 -8.37 -0.24 -27.57
CA THR A 11 -8.21 -0.42 -26.12
C THR A 11 -9.58 -0.77 -25.52
N GLY A 12 -9.66 -1.83 -24.70
CA GLY A 12 -10.95 -2.23 -24.10
C GLY A 12 -10.96 -3.62 -23.47
N ARG A 13 -12.15 -4.07 -23.05
CA ARG A 13 -12.33 -5.37 -22.41
C ARG A 13 -11.79 -6.52 -23.28
N GLY A 14 -11.06 -7.46 -22.67
CA GLY A 14 -10.52 -8.64 -23.37
C GLY A 14 -9.40 -8.35 -24.36
N TYR A 15 -8.78 -7.18 -24.27
CA TYR A 15 -7.66 -6.78 -25.13
C TYR A 15 -6.50 -7.78 -25.16
N LEU A 16 -6.17 -8.39 -24.02
CA LEU A 16 -5.06 -9.36 -23.95
C LEU A 16 -5.32 -10.60 -24.82
N LYS A 17 -6.56 -11.08 -24.89
CA LYS A 17 -6.94 -12.20 -25.79
C LYS A 17 -6.90 -11.81 -27.26
N LYS A 18 -7.04 -10.51 -27.61
CA LYS A 18 -6.94 -10.05 -29.00
C LYS A 18 -5.49 -10.03 -29.49
N ILE A 19 -4.56 -9.58 -28.64
CA ILE A 19 -3.13 -9.56 -28.99
C ILE A 19 -2.54 -10.97 -28.93
N TRP A 20 -2.85 -11.71 -27.86
CA TRP A 20 -2.34 -13.05 -27.62
C TRP A 20 -3.50 -14.06 -27.60
N PRO A 21 -4.04 -14.47 -28.76
CA PRO A 21 -5.22 -15.34 -28.81
C PRO A 21 -5.02 -16.73 -28.20
N ASN A 22 -3.77 -17.18 -28.10
CA ASN A 22 -3.43 -18.49 -27.53
C ASN A 22 -3.10 -18.44 -26.03
N VAL A 23 -3.15 -17.26 -25.39
CA VAL A 23 -2.88 -17.13 -23.95
C VAL A 23 -3.89 -17.94 -23.14
N LYS A 24 -3.40 -18.73 -22.18
CA LYS A 24 -4.24 -19.63 -21.37
C LYS A 24 -4.55 -19.06 -19.99
N TYR A 25 -3.62 -18.32 -19.41
CA TYR A 25 -3.73 -17.71 -18.09
C TYR A 25 -2.79 -16.52 -18.00
N LEU A 26 -2.96 -15.72 -16.96
CA LEU A 26 -2.04 -14.65 -16.58
C LEU A 26 -1.37 -15.03 -15.28
N GLU A 27 -0.04 -15.06 -15.27
CA GLU A 27 0.72 -15.30 -14.04
C GLU A 27 1.16 -13.96 -13.44
N THR A 28 0.62 -13.63 -12.27
CA THR A 28 1.01 -12.45 -11.50
C THR A 28 0.54 -12.61 -10.06
N ILE A 29 1.21 -11.93 -9.14
CA ILE A 29 0.77 -11.87 -7.75
C ILE A 29 -0.57 -11.13 -7.70
N ALA A 30 -1.60 -11.79 -7.17
CA ALA A 30 -2.95 -11.25 -7.03
C ALA A 30 -3.39 -11.17 -5.55
N THR A 31 -2.47 -11.40 -4.61
CA THR A 31 -2.73 -11.36 -3.17
C THR A 31 -2.15 -10.11 -2.50
N GLY A 32 -2.59 -9.83 -1.28
CA GLY A 32 -2.11 -8.65 -0.53
C GLY A 32 -2.48 -7.34 -1.21
N SER A 33 -1.57 -6.38 -1.24
CA SER A 33 -1.80 -5.08 -1.88
C SER A 33 -2.09 -5.18 -3.38
N MET A 34 -1.62 -6.22 -4.06
CA MET A 34 -1.88 -6.40 -5.49
C MET A 34 -3.32 -6.80 -5.82
N ALA A 35 -4.09 -7.27 -4.82
CA ALA A 35 -5.50 -7.63 -5.01
C ALA A 35 -6.36 -6.46 -5.53
N GLN A 36 -5.96 -5.21 -5.27
CA GLN A 36 -6.64 -4.01 -5.76
C GLN A 36 -6.66 -3.91 -7.30
N TYR A 37 -5.74 -4.57 -7.99
CA TYR A 37 -5.68 -4.58 -9.45
C TYR A 37 -6.48 -5.70 -10.11
N ILE A 38 -7.04 -6.65 -9.34
CA ILE A 38 -7.80 -7.79 -9.89
C ILE A 38 -8.91 -7.33 -10.86
N PRO A 39 -9.80 -6.37 -10.51
CA PRO A 39 -10.90 -5.98 -11.42
C PRO A 39 -10.40 -5.39 -12.74
N LEU A 40 -9.31 -4.63 -12.68
CA LEU A 40 -8.66 -4.03 -13.85
C LEU A 40 -8.03 -5.11 -14.75
N ILE A 41 -7.34 -6.07 -14.15
CA ILE A 41 -6.75 -7.21 -14.86
C ILE A 41 -7.86 -8.06 -15.51
N GLU A 42 -8.95 -8.34 -14.81
CA GLU A 42 -10.10 -9.07 -15.34
C GLU A 42 -10.75 -8.35 -16.53
N TYR A 43 -10.86 -7.02 -16.46
CA TYR A 43 -11.36 -6.20 -17.56
C TYR A 43 -10.50 -6.39 -18.81
N TYR A 44 -9.18 -6.17 -18.73
CA TYR A 44 -8.29 -6.29 -19.88
C TYR A 44 -8.06 -7.74 -20.34
N SER A 45 -8.08 -8.70 -19.43
CA SER A 45 -7.91 -10.13 -19.73
C SER A 45 -9.13 -10.73 -20.40
N GLY A 46 -10.33 -10.16 -20.16
CA GLY A 46 -11.58 -10.74 -20.65
C GLY A 46 -11.86 -12.08 -20.00
N GLY A 47 -11.56 -12.20 -18.70
CA GLY A 47 -11.77 -13.41 -17.90
C GLY A 47 -10.77 -14.54 -18.19
N LEU A 48 -9.49 -14.22 -18.39
CA LEU A 48 -8.44 -15.25 -18.28
C LEU A 48 -8.24 -15.63 -16.82
N PRO A 49 -7.96 -16.91 -16.51
CA PRO A 49 -7.53 -17.30 -15.16
C PRO A 49 -6.31 -16.50 -14.72
N LEU A 50 -6.36 -15.99 -13.49
CA LEU A 50 -5.29 -15.25 -12.85
C LEU A 50 -4.58 -16.17 -11.86
N MET A 51 -3.34 -16.56 -12.16
CA MET A 51 -2.57 -17.49 -11.36
C MET A 51 -1.55 -16.75 -10.51
N SER A 52 -1.71 -16.84 -9.19
CA SER A 52 -0.70 -16.40 -8.22
C SER A 52 0.03 -17.63 -7.69
N VAL A 53 1.19 -17.94 -8.29
CA VAL A 53 1.84 -19.25 -8.14
C VAL A 53 2.82 -19.29 -6.96
N LYS A 54 3.63 -18.25 -6.78
CA LYS A 54 4.75 -18.25 -5.84
C LYS A 54 4.53 -17.22 -4.73
N TYR A 55 4.89 -17.61 -3.52
CA TYR A 55 5.07 -16.71 -2.38
C TYR A 55 6.53 -16.74 -1.93
N GLY A 56 7.17 -15.56 -1.94
CA GLY A 56 8.58 -15.41 -1.67
C GLY A 56 8.92 -13.98 -1.24
N SER A 57 10.07 -13.82 -0.60
CA SER A 57 10.66 -12.53 -0.25
C SER A 57 12.15 -12.51 -0.63
N SER A 58 12.81 -11.35 -0.47
CA SER A 58 14.25 -11.26 -0.73
C SER A 58 15.07 -12.08 0.27
N GLU A 59 14.53 -12.31 1.45
CA GLU A 59 15.15 -13.08 2.55
C GLU A 59 15.00 -14.59 2.36
N CYS A 60 13.88 -15.06 1.80
CA CYS A 60 13.60 -16.48 1.63
C CYS A 60 12.48 -16.73 0.60
N ASP A 61 12.63 -17.80 -0.19
CA ASP A 61 11.51 -18.37 -0.93
C ASP A 61 10.65 -19.22 0.02
N LEU A 62 9.36 -18.92 0.14
CA LEU A 62 8.51 -19.54 1.15
C LEU A 62 7.70 -20.71 0.62
N GLY A 63 6.94 -20.51 -0.46
CA GLY A 63 5.93 -21.49 -0.84
C GLY A 63 5.27 -21.29 -2.18
N PHE A 64 4.38 -22.23 -2.50
CA PHE A 64 3.66 -22.28 -3.77
C PHE A 64 2.16 -22.45 -3.56
N ASN A 65 1.36 -21.89 -4.45
CA ASN A 65 -0.05 -22.19 -4.56
C ASN A 65 -0.23 -23.54 -5.29
N LEU A 66 -0.67 -24.56 -4.55
CA LEU A 66 -0.90 -25.90 -5.11
C LEU A 66 -2.18 -25.98 -5.96
N ASN A 67 -3.05 -24.98 -5.91
CA ASN A 67 -4.24 -24.85 -6.75
C ASN A 67 -4.21 -23.50 -7.51
N PRO A 68 -3.37 -23.37 -8.56
CA PRO A 68 -3.12 -22.08 -9.21
C PRO A 68 -4.32 -21.50 -9.97
N ILE A 69 -5.35 -22.31 -10.28
CA ILE A 69 -6.55 -21.89 -11.04
C ILE A 69 -7.68 -21.42 -10.09
N CYS A 70 -7.44 -21.36 -8.78
CA CYS A 70 -8.44 -20.89 -7.81
C CYS A 70 -8.87 -19.43 -8.06
N ASP A 71 -9.99 -19.05 -7.46
CA ASP A 71 -10.40 -17.65 -7.38
C ASP A 71 -9.25 -16.80 -6.79
N PRO A 72 -8.85 -15.69 -7.45
CA PRO A 72 -7.76 -14.83 -6.99
C PRO A 72 -7.98 -14.25 -5.57
N TYR A 73 -9.23 -14.14 -5.11
CA TYR A 73 -9.55 -13.68 -3.74
C TYR A 73 -9.36 -14.77 -2.67
N ASN A 74 -9.20 -16.03 -3.07
CA ASN A 74 -9.10 -17.21 -2.21
C ASN A 74 -7.78 -17.99 -2.34
N VAL A 75 -6.74 -17.34 -2.87
CA VAL A 75 -5.41 -17.93 -3.00
C VAL A 75 -4.84 -18.29 -1.62
N SER A 76 -4.34 -19.53 -1.50
CA SER A 76 -3.59 -20.01 -0.34
C SER A 76 -2.25 -20.60 -0.80
N TYR A 77 -1.18 -20.29 -0.07
CA TYR A 77 0.17 -20.77 -0.36
C TYR A 77 0.57 -21.86 0.62
N THR A 78 1.12 -22.95 0.10
CA THR A 78 1.68 -24.03 0.91
C THR A 78 3.16 -23.74 1.12
N ILE A 79 3.57 -23.52 2.37
CA ILE A 79 4.97 -23.24 2.71
C ILE A 79 5.79 -24.52 2.59
N MET A 80 6.92 -24.44 1.89
CA MET A 80 7.78 -25.58 1.62
C MET A 80 8.71 -25.84 2.81
N PRO A 81 8.57 -26.96 3.55
CA PRO A 81 9.31 -27.17 4.80
C PRO A 81 10.84 -27.22 4.65
N ASN A 82 11.34 -27.40 3.44
CA ASN A 82 12.76 -27.56 3.14
C ASN A 82 13.48 -26.25 2.76
N MET A 83 12.75 -25.13 2.62
CA MET A 83 13.35 -23.86 2.17
C MET A 83 13.96 -23.05 3.31
N ALA A 84 13.34 -23.09 4.49
CA ALA A 84 13.84 -22.50 5.73
C ALA A 84 13.17 -23.19 6.92
N TYR A 85 13.64 -22.87 8.13
CA TYR A 85 12.88 -23.18 9.34
C TYR A 85 11.89 -22.05 9.62
N TYR A 86 10.62 -22.40 9.84
CA TYR A 86 9.52 -21.45 10.00
C TYR A 86 8.92 -21.52 11.40
N GLU A 87 8.88 -20.37 12.04
CA GLU A 87 8.21 -20.09 13.30
C GLU A 87 7.06 -19.09 13.04
N PHE A 88 6.00 -19.17 13.84
CA PHE A 88 4.80 -18.35 13.69
C PHE A 88 4.50 -17.63 15.00
N LEU A 89 4.53 -16.31 14.98
CA LEU A 89 4.25 -15.48 16.15
C LEU A 89 2.77 -15.06 16.16
N PRO A 90 1.95 -15.51 17.12
CA PRO A 90 0.53 -15.16 17.16
C PRO A 90 0.33 -13.65 17.37
N LEU A 91 -0.54 -13.00 16.58
CA LEU A 91 -0.77 -11.55 16.69
C LEU A 91 -1.39 -11.12 18.03
N GLU A 92 -2.25 -11.94 18.63
CA GLU A 92 -2.83 -11.71 19.97
C GLU A 92 -1.75 -11.54 21.06
N SER A 93 -0.59 -12.17 20.88
CA SER A 93 0.53 -12.07 21.82
C SER A 93 1.30 -10.76 21.68
N LEU A 94 1.23 -10.08 20.53
CA LEU A 94 1.92 -8.81 20.30
C LEU A 94 1.15 -7.61 20.87
N ASP A 95 -0.18 -7.59 20.72
CA ASP A 95 -1.01 -6.47 21.17
C ASP A 95 -1.08 -6.37 22.71
N ASN A 96 -0.78 -7.47 23.42
CA ASN A 96 -0.75 -7.54 24.87
C ASN A 96 0.65 -7.33 25.51
N CYS A 97 1.70 -7.08 24.71
CA CYS A 97 3.06 -7.00 25.24
C CYS A 97 3.45 -5.60 25.71
N SER A 98 3.09 -5.31 26.96
CA SER A 98 4.02 -4.63 27.88
C SER A 98 5.31 -5.44 27.99
N SER A 99 6.43 -4.80 27.67
CA SER A 99 7.83 -5.22 27.80
C SER A 99 8.13 -6.52 28.61
N ASN A 100 8.87 -7.45 27.98
CA ASN A 100 9.69 -8.54 28.57
C ASN A 100 9.12 -9.99 28.65
N LEU A 101 8.09 -10.36 27.89
CA LEU A 101 7.78 -11.78 27.69
C LEU A 101 8.52 -12.33 26.47
N GLU A 102 9.21 -13.46 26.63
CA GLU A 102 9.73 -14.25 25.51
C GLU A 102 8.61 -14.44 24.48
N LEU A 103 8.83 -13.93 23.27
CA LEU A 103 7.88 -14.08 22.16
C LEU A 103 7.72 -15.58 21.89
N LYS A 104 6.62 -16.15 22.38
CA LYS A 104 6.28 -17.56 22.18
C LYS A 104 5.81 -17.75 20.76
N THR A 105 6.73 -18.24 19.94
CA THR A 105 6.45 -18.70 18.59
C THR A 105 5.87 -20.10 18.62
N VAL A 106 5.14 -20.43 17.56
CA VAL A 106 4.55 -21.73 17.32
C VAL A 106 5.24 -22.33 16.09
N ASP A 107 5.58 -23.61 16.13
CA ASP A 107 6.12 -24.30 14.96
C ASP A 107 5.09 -24.42 13.84
N MET A 108 5.56 -24.52 12.60
CA MET A 108 4.70 -24.65 11.42
C MET A 108 3.64 -25.76 11.54
N ALA A 109 3.96 -26.88 12.19
CA ALA A 109 3.02 -27.99 12.35
C ALA A 109 1.86 -27.71 13.34
N ASN A 110 2.01 -26.71 14.21
CA ASN A 110 1.11 -26.45 15.34
C ASN A 110 0.24 -25.19 15.14
N VAL A 111 0.23 -24.61 13.94
CA VAL A 111 -0.61 -23.45 13.63
C VAL A 111 -2.09 -23.82 13.62
N GLU A 112 -2.94 -22.90 14.05
CA GLU A 112 -4.40 -23.11 14.12
C GLU A 112 -5.12 -22.33 13.03
N VAL A 113 -6.08 -23.00 12.37
CA VAL A 113 -6.91 -22.37 11.33
C VAL A 113 -7.72 -21.21 11.92
N GLY A 114 -7.74 -20.10 11.20
CA GLY A 114 -8.48 -18.89 11.59
C GLY A 114 -7.74 -17.97 12.56
N LYS A 115 -6.54 -18.34 13.03
CA LYS A 115 -5.65 -17.41 13.76
C LYS A 115 -4.70 -16.70 12.80
N GLU A 116 -4.30 -15.49 13.15
CA GLU A 116 -3.31 -14.73 12.37
C GLU A 116 -1.93 -14.78 13.04
N TYR A 117 -0.91 -15.01 12.23
CA TYR A 117 0.47 -15.14 12.68
C TYR A 117 1.41 -14.28 11.85
N GLU A 118 2.41 -13.70 12.49
CA GLU A 118 3.57 -13.13 11.82
C GLU A 118 4.62 -14.21 11.57
N VAL A 119 5.16 -14.24 10.34
CA VAL A 119 6.16 -15.25 9.96
C VAL A 119 7.54 -14.87 10.48
N VAL A 120 8.18 -15.82 11.13
CA VAL A 120 9.56 -15.75 11.60
C VAL A 120 10.37 -16.84 10.90
N VAL A 121 11.47 -16.48 10.26
CA VAL A 121 12.28 -17.40 9.46
C VAL A 121 13.69 -17.56 10.00
N THR A 122 14.19 -18.79 9.95
CA THR A 122 15.61 -19.10 10.07
C THR A 122 16.10 -19.71 8.76
N THR A 123 17.02 -19.03 8.08
CA THR A 123 17.46 -19.34 6.71
C THR A 123 18.87 -19.91 6.69
N TYR A 124 19.20 -20.66 5.63
CA TYR A 124 20.57 -21.12 5.38
C TYR A 124 21.57 -19.97 5.19
N ALA A 125 21.11 -18.78 4.80
CA ALA A 125 21.94 -17.60 4.59
C ALA A 125 22.32 -16.85 5.88
N GLY A 126 21.92 -17.35 7.06
CA GLY A 126 22.33 -16.81 8.36
C GLY A 126 21.37 -15.79 8.97
N LEU A 127 20.15 -15.65 8.46
CA LEU A 127 19.07 -15.00 9.20
C LEU A 127 18.53 -15.98 10.26
N TYR A 128 18.55 -15.61 11.53
CA TYR A 128 18.09 -16.45 12.64
C TYR A 128 16.92 -15.78 13.34
N ARG A 129 15.78 -16.50 13.43
CA ARG A 129 14.53 -16.00 14.00
C ARG A 129 14.16 -14.60 13.50
N TYR A 130 14.37 -14.37 12.20
CA TYR A 130 14.14 -13.09 11.56
C TYR A 130 12.65 -12.89 11.29
N ARG A 131 12.09 -11.79 11.77
CA ARG A 131 10.70 -11.41 11.56
C ARG A 131 10.52 -10.85 10.15
N LEU A 132 9.80 -11.58 9.28
CA LEU A 132 9.52 -11.12 7.92
C LEU A 132 8.53 -9.94 7.87
N GLY A 133 7.75 -9.76 8.94
CA GLY A 133 6.65 -8.81 9.02
C GLY A 133 5.44 -9.18 8.17
N ASP A 134 5.44 -10.35 7.51
CA ASP A 134 4.28 -10.83 6.78
C ASP A 134 3.30 -11.51 7.74
N VAL A 135 2.03 -11.12 7.66
CA VAL A 135 0.93 -11.70 8.43
C VAL A 135 0.18 -12.70 7.56
N LEU A 136 0.11 -13.94 8.05
CA LEU A 136 -0.52 -15.07 7.39
C LEU A 136 -1.64 -15.64 8.27
N SER A 137 -2.71 -16.10 7.62
CA SER A 137 -3.80 -16.85 8.24
C SER A 137 -3.81 -18.27 7.68
N PRO A 138 -3.63 -19.33 8.48
CA PRO A 138 -3.80 -20.70 8.02
C PRO A 138 -5.26 -20.92 7.60
N THR A 139 -5.46 -21.50 6.42
CA THR A 139 -6.79 -21.77 5.83
C THR A 139 -7.12 -23.26 5.83
N SER A 140 -6.12 -24.09 5.55
CA SER A 140 -6.24 -25.54 5.43
C SER A 140 -4.87 -26.21 5.58
N PHE A 141 -4.82 -27.53 5.50
CA PHE A 141 -3.58 -28.30 5.45
C PHE A 141 -3.55 -29.13 4.18
N TYR A 142 -2.41 -29.13 3.50
CA TYR A 142 -2.08 -30.08 2.45
C TYR A 142 -1.24 -31.20 3.08
N ASN A 143 -1.85 -32.37 3.29
CA ASN A 143 -1.30 -33.41 4.16
C ASN A 143 -1.04 -32.84 5.56
N SER A 144 0.22 -32.81 6.00
CA SER A 144 0.64 -32.23 7.28
C SER A 144 1.19 -30.80 7.15
N THR A 145 1.19 -30.22 5.95
CA THR A 145 1.77 -28.89 5.70
C THR A 145 0.67 -27.84 5.64
N PRO A 146 0.71 -26.80 6.49
CA PRO A 146 -0.30 -25.73 6.47
C PRO A 146 -0.27 -24.94 5.16
N GLN A 147 -1.46 -24.50 4.76
CA GLN A 147 -1.70 -23.57 3.68
C GLN A 147 -2.14 -22.24 4.26
N PHE A 148 -1.56 -21.16 3.76
CA PHE A 148 -1.73 -19.83 4.33
C PHE A 148 -2.31 -18.87 3.31
N LYS A 149 -3.31 -18.11 3.73
CA LYS A 149 -3.73 -16.89 3.05
C LYS A 149 -2.85 -15.73 3.51
N PHE A 150 -2.31 -14.99 2.55
CA PHE A 150 -1.60 -13.75 2.85
C PHE A 150 -2.61 -12.67 3.26
N VAL A 151 -2.46 -12.15 4.48
CA VAL A 151 -3.36 -11.12 5.01
C VAL A 151 -2.81 -9.73 4.68
N ARG A 152 -1.62 -9.42 5.21
CA ARG A 152 -0.97 -8.11 5.02
C ARG A 152 0.51 -8.18 5.35
N LYS A 153 1.27 -7.19 4.90
CA LYS A 153 2.59 -6.89 5.47
C LYS A 153 2.40 -5.88 6.60
N ARG A 154 2.96 -6.17 7.77
CA ARG A 154 2.91 -5.33 8.97
C ARG A 154 3.49 -3.95 8.66
N ASP A 155 2.92 -2.94 9.29
CA ASP A 155 3.34 -1.53 9.22
C ASP A 155 3.29 -0.87 7.83
N VAL A 156 2.84 -1.58 6.79
CA VAL A 156 2.62 -1.01 5.45
C VAL A 156 1.24 -0.36 5.40
N LEU A 157 1.22 0.95 5.15
CA LEU A 157 0.02 1.77 5.07
C LEU A 157 -0.46 1.96 3.62
N LEU A 158 0.46 2.27 2.70
CA LEU A 158 0.19 2.43 1.27
C LEU A 158 1.15 1.57 0.45
N CYS A 159 0.64 0.98 -0.63
CA CYS A 159 1.46 0.18 -1.54
C CYS A 159 0.93 0.24 -2.98
N ILE A 160 1.79 0.73 -3.88
CA ILE A 160 1.65 0.64 -5.33
C ILE A 160 2.95 0.05 -5.88
N ASP A 161 2.83 -0.99 -6.71
CA ASP A 161 3.96 -1.77 -7.21
C ASP A 161 4.86 -2.30 -6.07
N VAL A 162 6.14 -1.90 -6.03
CA VAL A 162 7.10 -2.30 -4.98
C VAL A 162 7.25 -1.26 -3.88
N ALA A 163 6.71 -0.05 -4.08
CA ALA A 163 6.81 1.03 -3.11
C ALA A 163 5.90 0.74 -1.91
N LYS A 164 6.46 0.78 -0.71
CA LYS A 164 5.75 0.56 0.56
C LYS A 164 5.98 1.79 1.43
N ILE A 165 4.90 2.42 1.86
CA ILE A 165 4.93 3.58 2.75
C ILE A 165 4.33 3.17 4.08
N THR A 166 5.06 3.41 5.17
CA THR A 166 4.57 3.17 6.53
C THR A 166 3.80 4.37 7.07
N GLU A 167 3.08 4.19 8.18
CA GLU A 167 2.43 5.31 8.87
C GLU A 167 3.45 6.37 9.34
N ILE A 168 4.63 5.94 9.78
CA ILE A 168 5.71 6.83 10.22
C ILE A 168 6.25 7.64 9.04
N ASP A 169 6.46 7.01 7.89
CA ASP A 169 6.91 7.70 6.68
C ASP A 169 5.90 8.76 6.24
N LEU A 170 4.61 8.43 6.30
CA LEU A 170 3.54 9.36 5.95
C LEU A 170 3.45 10.52 6.95
N GLN A 171 3.53 10.24 8.25
CA GLN A 171 3.53 11.28 9.29
C GLN A 171 4.72 12.24 9.11
N ASN A 172 5.93 11.72 8.92
CA ASN A 172 7.11 12.52 8.65
C ASN A 172 6.96 13.37 7.37
N ALA A 173 6.36 12.80 6.32
CA ALA A 173 6.09 13.52 5.08
C ALA A 173 5.12 14.69 5.29
N ILE A 174 4.04 14.49 6.06
CA ILE A 174 3.10 15.54 6.44
C ILE A 174 3.78 16.60 7.30
N ASP A 175 4.58 16.21 8.28
CA ASP A 175 5.28 17.16 9.16
C ASP A 175 6.26 18.05 8.37
N ASN A 176 7.02 17.44 7.44
CA ASN A 176 7.90 18.18 6.54
C ASN A 176 7.12 19.13 5.62
N ALA A 177 6.03 18.66 5.00
CA ALA A 177 5.19 19.50 4.15
C ALA A 177 4.51 20.64 4.94
N SER A 178 4.11 20.39 6.19
CA SER A 178 3.49 21.38 7.07
C SER A 178 4.43 22.56 7.37
N SER A 179 5.75 22.34 7.35
CA SER A 179 6.74 23.41 7.56
C SER A 179 6.66 24.50 6.49
N LEU A 180 6.29 24.15 5.25
CA LEU A 180 6.10 25.08 4.13
C LEU A 180 4.80 25.89 4.25
N LEU A 181 3.83 25.39 5.01
CA LEU A 181 2.53 26.06 5.23
C LEU A 181 2.58 27.09 6.37
N ARG A 182 3.55 26.96 7.29
CA ARG A 182 3.69 27.85 8.46
C ARG A 182 3.80 29.35 8.12
N PRO A 183 4.55 29.79 7.08
CA PRO A 183 4.62 31.21 6.72
C PRO A 183 3.29 31.83 6.29
N PHE A 184 2.31 31.00 5.91
CA PHE A 184 0.98 31.42 5.46
C PHE A 184 -0.09 31.28 6.55
N ASP A 185 0.32 31.10 7.82
CA ASP A 185 -0.56 30.86 8.97
C ASP A 185 -1.58 29.73 8.71
N THR A 186 -1.15 28.74 7.93
CA THR A 186 -1.97 27.61 7.52
C THR A 186 -1.47 26.36 8.24
N LYS A 187 -2.39 25.61 8.84
CA LYS A 187 -2.09 24.36 9.57
C LYS A 187 -2.87 23.20 9.00
N VAL A 188 -2.27 22.01 9.04
CA VAL A 188 -2.98 20.76 8.78
C VAL A 188 -3.80 20.43 10.02
N ALA A 189 -5.12 20.44 9.89
CA ALA A 189 -6.04 20.06 10.95
C ALA A 189 -6.05 18.54 11.12
N GLU A 190 -6.21 17.84 10.00
CA GLU A 190 -6.29 16.38 9.95
C GLU A 190 -5.98 15.90 8.52
N TYR A 191 -5.57 14.64 8.41
CA TYR A 191 -5.26 14.04 7.10
C TYR A 191 -5.55 12.54 7.06
N THR A 192 -5.76 12.02 5.84
CA THR A 192 -5.77 10.58 5.56
C THR A 192 -5.21 10.30 4.16
N SER A 193 -5.08 9.05 3.77
CA SER A 193 -4.49 8.67 2.49
C SER A 193 -5.24 7.53 1.80
N ASN A 194 -4.98 7.35 0.51
CA ASN A 194 -5.44 6.23 -0.29
C ASN A 194 -4.43 5.92 -1.42
N ALA A 195 -4.36 4.67 -1.85
CA ALA A 195 -3.71 4.27 -3.08
C ALA A 195 -4.73 4.26 -4.22
N ASP A 196 -4.68 5.26 -5.10
CA ASP A 196 -5.58 5.34 -6.25
C ASP A 196 -5.04 4.50 -7.40
N VAL A 197 -5.80 3.47 -7.76
CA VAL A 197 -5.46 2.52 -8.83
C VAL A 197 -6.41 2.59 -10.02
N ASN A 198 -7.28 3.60 -10.05
CA ASN A 198 -8.19 3.83 -11.17
C ASN A 198 -7.44 4.33 -12.41
N ASN A 199 -6.33 5.03 -12.20
CA ASN A 199 -5.41 5.47 -13.25
C ASN A 199 -4.18 4.54 -13.33
N ILE A 200 -3.57 4.44 -14.51
CA ILE A 200 -2.36 3.65 -14.75
C ILE A 200 -1.26 4.59 -15.27
N PRO A 201 -0.12 4.74 -14.57
CA PRO A 201 0.18 4.13 -13.26
C PRO A 201 -0.72 4.69 -12.15
N GLY A 202 -0.95 3.86 -11.12
CA GLY A 202 -1.64 4.33 -9.91
C GLY A 202 -0.76 5.31 -9.13
N HIS A 203 -1.35 6.12 -8.25
CA HIS A 203 -0.62 7.11 -7.44
C HIS A 203 -1.19 7.21 -6.03
N TYR A 204 -0.43 7.84 -5.13
CA TYR A 204 -0.88 8.08 -3.77
C TYR A 204 -1.68 9.38 -3.69
N VAL A 205 -2.83 9.32 -3.03
CA VAL A 205 -3.72 10.45 -2.78
C VAL A 205 -3.73 10.73 -1.29
N ILE A 206 -3.39 11.95 -0.91
CA ILE A 206 -3.41 12.42 0.48
C ILE A 206 -4.52 13.45 0.62
N TYR A 207 -5.52 13.15 1.45
CA TYR A 207 -6.59 14.09 1.79
C TYR A 207 -6.15 14.92 2.99
N VAL A 208 -6.23 16.24 2.86
CA VAL A 208 -5.76 17.17 3.88
C VAL A 208 -6.84 18.20 4.17
N GLU A 209 -7.24 18.30 5.43
CA GLU A 209 -8.09 19.39 5.92
C GLU A 209 -7.19 20.47 6.52
N LEU A 210 -7.35 21.71 6.06
CA LEU A 210 -6.52 22.83 6.48
C LEU A 210 -7.32 23.79 7.35
N THR A 211 -6.78 24.15 8.51
CA THR A 211 -7.26 25.31 9.28
C THR A 211 -6.55 26.54 8.74
N THR A 212 -7.28 27.40 8.03
CA THR A 212 -6.73 28.59 7.35
C THR A 212 -7.35 29.88 7.88
N THR A 213 -6.54 30.95 7.92
CA THR A 213 -6.99 32.35 7.86
C THR A 213 -6.82 32.94 6.45
N ASN A 214 -5.92 32.38 5.63
CA ASN A 214 -5.68 32.73 4.21
C ASN A 214 -5.53 31.48 3.33
N ARG A 215 -5.92 31.57 2.05
CA ARG A 215 -5.78 30.45 1.10
C ARG A 215 -4.32 30.27 0.69
N ALA A 216 -3.74 29.09 0.95
CA ALA A 216 -2.43 28.72 0.42
C ALA A 216 -2.45 28.74 -1.12
N ASN A 217 -1.41 29.31 -1.73
CA ASN A 217 -1.27 29.34 -3.18
C ASN A 217 -1.01 27.93 -3.74
N ARG A 218 -1.45 27.69 -4.98
CA ARG A 218 -1.29 26.43 -5.69
C ARG A 218 0.17 25.95 -5.72
N GLU A 219 1.10 26.86 -6.01
CA GLU A 219 2.54 26.57 -6.08
C GLU A 219 3.09 25.99 -4.77
N ILE A 220 2.59 26.45 -3.62
CA ILE A 220 3.03 25.96 -2.31
C ILE A 220 2.51 24.54 -2.07
N LEU A 221 1.27 24.25 -2.49
CA LEU A 221 0.69 22.91 -2.35
C LEU A 221 1.35 21.90 -3.29
N GLU A 222 1.72 22.32 -4.50
CA GLU A 222 2.55 21.52 -5.40
C GLU A 222 3.95 21.28 -4.78
N GLN A 223 4.54 22.29 -4.14
CA GLN A 223 5.81 22.13 -3.42
C GLN A 223 5.68 21.22 -2.19
N CYS A 224 4.55 21.25 -1.48
CA CYS A 224 4.23 20.29 -0.43
C CYS A 224 4.22 18.86 -0.98
N CYS A 225 3.62 18.62 -2.15
CA CYS A 225 3.65 17.30 -2.80
C CYS A 225 5.09 16.82 -3.02
N VAL A 226 5.95 17.70 -3.55
CA VAL A 226 7.38 17.41 -3.80
C VAL A 226 8.10 17.08 -2.49
N THR A 227 7.91 17.89 -1.45
CA THR A 227 8.53 17.67 -0.13
C THR A 227 8.09 16.35 0.50
N MET A 228 6.83 15.94 0.32
CA MET A 228 6.35 14.63 0.76
C MET A 228 7.06 13.51 0.00
N GLU A 229 7.12 13.59 -1.34
CA GLU A 229 7.79 12.59 -2.18
C GLU A 229 9.28 12.43 -1.85
N HIS A 230 9.98 13.52 -1.51
CA HIS A 230 11.38 13.47 -1.09
C HIS A 230 11.58 12.80 0.28
N THR A 231 10.56 12.82 1.15
CA THR A 231 10.61 12.18 2.47
C THR A 231 10.48 10.65 2.36
N PHE A 232 9.84 10.15 1.30
CA PHE A 232 9.70 8.72 1.08
C PHE A 232 11.02 8.01 0.70
N GLY A 233 11.05 6.71 0.97
CA GLY A 233 12.22 5.85 0.76
C GLY A 233 12.59 5.66 -0.72
N ALA A 234 13.80 5.12 -0.94
CA ALA A 234 14.38 4.94 -2.27
C ALA A 234 13.48 4.14 -3.23
N LEU A 235 12.76 3.12 -2.75
CA LEU A 235 11.85 2.32 -3.59
C LEU A 235 10.72 3.15 -4.19
N TYR A 236 10.17 4.12 -3.44
CA TYR A 236 9.16 5.04 -3.97
C TYR A 236 9.75 5.91 -5.09
N LYS A 237 10.90 6.52 -4.84
CA LYS A 237 11.59 7.39 -5.81
C LYS A 237 11.97 6.63 -7.08
N SER A 238 12.53 5.42 -6.95
CA SER A 238 12.79 4.54 -8.08
C SER A 238 11.52 4.18 -8.86
N SER A 239 10.39 3.97 -8.18
CA SER A 239 9.10 3.66 -8.83
C SER A 239 8.50 4.88 -9.56
N ARG A 240 8.71 6.09 -9.04
CA ARG A 240 8.35 7.35 -9.72
C ARG A 240 9.20 7.55 -10.99
N VAL A 241 10.51 7.32 -10.92
CA VAL A 241 11.44 7.40 -12.06
C VAL A 241 11.11 6.34 -13.12
N ALA A 242 10.75 5.13 -12.69
CA ALA A 242 10.36 4.04 -13.59
C ALA A 242 8.93 4.16 -14.15
N GLU A 243 8.20 5.22 -13.79
CA GLU A 243 6.79 5.43 -14.15
C GLU A 243 5.85 4.28 -13.72
N SER A 244 6.22 3.51 -12.70
CA SER A 244 5.32 2.50 -12.11
C SER A 244 4.40 3.09 -11.04
N VAL A 245 4.75 4.26 -10.50
CA VAL A 245 3.92 5.08 -9.60
C VAL A 245 3.74 6.47 -10.22
N GLY A 246 2.51 6.97 -10.28
CA GLY A 246 2.18 8.31 -10.73
C GLY A 246 2.54 9.40 -9.69
N PRO A 247 2.44 10.69 -10.06
CA PRO A 247 2.74 11.80 -9.14
C PRO A 247 1.84 11.78 -7.92
N LEU A 248 2.41 12.00 -6.74
CA LEU A 248 1.63 12.16 -5.52
C LEU A 248 0.62 13.30 -5.67
N GLU A 249 -0.60 13.05 -5.20
CA GLU A 249 -1.70 13.99 -5.23
C GLU A 249 -2.09 14.41 -3.81
N ILE A 250 -2.18 15.71 -3.56
CA ILE A 250 -2.81 16.28 -2.38
C ILE A 250 -4.20 16.79 -2.75
N ARG A 251 -5.23 16.30 -2.05
CA ARG A 251 -6.61 16.77 -2.15
C ARG A 251 -6.96 17.58 -0.90
N ILE A 252 -7.20 18.87 -1.08
CA ILE A 252 -7.67 19.74 0.00
C ILE A 252 -9.17 19.55 0.15
N VAL A 253 -9.63 19.23 1.35
CA VAL A 253 -11.06 19.04 1.66
C VAL A 253 -11.63 20.22 2.46
N ASN A 254 -12.96 20.34 2.47
CA ASN A 254 -13.68 21.35 3.25
C ASN A 254 -13.40 21.20 4.76
N ASN A 255 -13.50 22.30 5.50
CA ASN A 255 -13.44 22.27 6.96
C ASN A 255 -14.66 21.50 7.52
N GLY A 256 -14.45 20.60 8.48
CA GLY A 256 -15.45 19.67 9.01
C GLY A 256 -15.64 18.39 8.20
N THR A 257 -14.79 18.11 7.20
CA THR A 257 -14.88 16.87 6.41
C THR A 257 -14.53 15.66 7.27
N PHE A 258 -13.49 15.76 8.09
CA PHE A 258 -13.11 14.66 8.98
C PHE A 258 -14.10 14.44 10.13
N GLU A 259 -14.89 15.46 10.50
CA GLU A 259 -16.03 15.30 11.42
C GLU A 259 -17.13 14.47 10.77
N LYS A 260 -17.52 14.77 9.52
CA LYS A 260 -18.47 13.95 8.75
C LYS A 260 -17.97 12.51 8.59
N LEU A 261 -16.68 12.32 8.33
CA LEU A 261 -16.07 10.99 8.22
C LEU A 261 -16.16 10.23 9.55
N ARG A 262 -15.90 10.90 10.67
CA ARG A 262 -16.04 10.34 12.02
C ARG A 262 -17.49 9.93 12.30
N ASP A 263 -18.46 10.80 12.02
CA ASP A 263 -19.88 10.51 12.23
C ASP A 263 -20.33 9.31 11.39
N TYR A 264 -19.87 9.21 10.14
CA TYR A 264 -20.10 8.05 9.30
C TYR A 264 -19.52 6.78 9.92
N ALA A 265 -18.25 6.81 10.38
CA ALA A 265 -17.62 5.65 11.01
C ALA A 265 -18.36 5.20 12.28
N ILE A 266 -18.81 6.15 13.11
CA ILE A 266 -19.59 5.87 14.32
C ILE A 266 -20.94 5.25 13.97
N SER A 267 -21.61 5.75 12.92
CA SER A 267 -22.87 5.16 12.43
C SER A 267 -22.73 3.70 11.96
N LYS A 268 -21.51 3.30 11.60
CA LYS A 268 -21.14 1.93 11.20
C LYS A 268 -20.61 1.08 12.35
N GLY A 269 -20.68 1.57 13.59
CA GLY A 269 -20.33 0.83 14.80
C GLY A 269 -18.97 1.16 15.39
N ALA A 270 -18.26 2.18 14.90
CA ALA A 270 -17.04 2.64 15.56
C ALA A 270 -17.36 3.27 16.93
N SER A 271 -16.47 3.05 17.90
CA SER A 271 -16.61 3.64 19.24
C SER A 271 -16.54 5.16 19.20
N PHE A 272 -17.57 5.83 19.73
CA PHE A 272 -17.65 7.30 19.77
C PHE A 272 -16.43 7.95 20.46
N ILE A 273 -15.93 7.32 21.53
CA ILE A 273 -14.87 7.89 22.40
C ILE A 273 -13.48 7.57 21.86
N GLN A 274 -13.29 6.38 21.29
CA GLN A 274 -11.96 5.89 20.89
C GLN A 274 -11.64 6.10 19.42
N TYR A 275 -12.57 6.64 18.64
CA TYR A 275 -12.35 6.85 17.21
C TYR A 275 -11.19 7.82 16.96
N LYS A 276 -10.24 7.35 16.15
CA LYS A 276 -9.18 8.15 15.54
C LYS A 276 -9.34 8.04 14.04
N VAL A 277 -9.07 9.13 13.32
CA VAL A 277 -9.10 9.12 11.86
C VAL A 277 -8.06 8.11 11.37
N PRO A 278 -8.46 7.13 10.52
CA PRO A 278 -7.51 6.17 9.97
C PRO A 278 -6.57 6.89 9.01
N ARG A 279 -5.27 6.55 9.04
CA ARG A 279 -4.26 7.17 8.17
C ARG A 279 -4.32 6.69 6.73
N CYS A 280 -5.04 5.61 6.45
CA CYS A 280 -5.36 5.11 5.12
C CYS A 280 -6.82 4.63 5.09
N VAL A 281 -7.56 5.03 4.06
CA VAL A 281 -8.96 4.66 3.83
C VAL A 281 -9.05 3.88 2.54
N THR A 282 -9.69 2.71 2.60
CA THR A 282 -9.90 1.83 1.43
C THR A 282 -11.38 1.54 1.16
N LEU A 283 -12.27 1.85 2.11
CA LEU A 283 -13.71 1.61 1.97
C LEU A 283 -14.33 2.62 1.00
N LEU A 284 -14.94 2.12 -0.09
CA LEU A 284 -15.54 2.95 -1.14
C LEU A 284 -16.48 4.05 -0.61
N PRO A 285 -17.43 3.79 0.32
CA PRO A 285 -18.32 4.85 0.80
C PRO A 285 -17.60 5.98 1.54
N MET A 286 -16.49 5.68 2.22
CA MET A 286 -15.67 6.69 2.90
C MET A 286 -14.84 7.49 1.89
N LEU A 287 -14.32 6.84 0.85
CA LEU A 287 -13.62 7.51 -0.24
C LEU A 287 -14.55 8.43 -1.04
N GLU A 288 -15.78 7.99 -1.31
CA GLU A 288 -16.81 8.83 -1.96
C GLU A 288 -17.14 10.07 -1.13
N LEU A 289 -17.30 9.91 0.20
CA LEU A 289 -17.51 11.04 1.11
C LEU A 289 -16.35 12.04 1.04
N LEU A 290 -15.10 11.55 1.12
CA LEU A 290 -13.92 12.39 1.01
C LEU A 290 -13.85 13.12 -0.33
N ASN A 291 -14.09 12.41 -1.44
CA ASN A 291 -14.06 12.97 -2.79
C ASN A 291 -15.12 14.04 -3.03
N ASN A 292 -16.31 13.89 -2.44
CA ASN A 292 -17.38 14.88 -2.55
C ASN A 292 -17.06 16.20 -1.81
N GLU A 293 -16.14 16.16 -0.85
CA GLU A 293 -15.74 17.33 -0.06
C GLU A 293 -14.43 17.98 -0.55
N VAL A 294 -13.89 17.53 -1.68
CA VAL A 294 -12.64 18.07 -2.25
C VAL A 294 -12.88 19.46 -2.82
N VAL A 295 -12.07 20.41 -2.36
CA VAL A 295 -12.04 21.81 -2.80
C VAL A 295 -11.06 22.01 -3.93
N SER A 296 -9.87 21.39 -3.83
CA SER A 296 -8.82 21.50 -4.85
C SER A 296 -7.86 20.31 -4.82
N THR A 297 -7.26 20.02 -5.95
CA THR A 297 -6.35 18.89 -6.19
C THR A 297 -5.02 19.40 -6.73
N HIS A 298 -3.92 18.94 -6.17
CA HIS A 298 -2.57 19.38 -6.53
C HIS A 298 -1.68 18.15 -6.71
N PHE A 299 -0.83 18.16 -7.72
CA PHE A 299 0.06 17.03 -8.03
C PHE A 299 1.51 17.47 -7.88
N SER A 300 2.39 16.55 -7.53
CA SER A 300 3.83 16.77 -7.63
C SER A 300 4.21 17.05 -9.09
N PRO A 301 4.75 18.25 -9.41
CA PRO A 301 5.09 18.63 -10.78
C PRO A 301 6.38 17.97 -11.28
N TRP A 302 7.21 17.43 -10.38
CA TRP A 302 8.52 16.86 -10.71
C TRP A 302 8.63 15.40 -10.26
N VAL A 303 9.59 14.67 -10.84
CA VAL A 303 9.99 13.36 -10.32
C VAL A 303 10.98 13.59 -9.18
N PRO A 304 10.81 12.96 -8.01
CA PRO A 304 11.74 13.15 -6.91
C PRO A 304 13.10 12.55 -7.27
N ASP A 305 14.16 13.36 -7.20
CA ASP A 305 15.52 12.90 -7.47
C ASP A 305 15.98 11.83 -6.46
N ASN A 306 16.72 10.83 -6.94
CA ASN A 306 17.41 9.84 -6.10
C ASN A 306 18.61 10.44 -5.34
N ILE A 307 18.95 11.71 -5.61
CA ILE A 307 20.17 12.36 -5.17
C ILE A 307 19.80 13.63 -4.41
N SER A 308 20.42 13.81 -3.24
CA SER A 308 20.44 15.03 -2.46
C SER A 308 21.03 16.19 -3.27
N CYS A 309 20.23 16.85 -4.11
CA CYS A 309 20.58 18.10 -4.75
C CYS A 309 19.42 19.07 -4.55
N PHE A 310 19.45 19.80 -3.43
CA PHE A 310 18.85 21.12 -3.44
C PHE A 310 19.59 21.94 -4.51
N PRO A 311 18.90 22.68 -5.39
CA PRO A 311 19.54 23.82 -6.01
C PRO A 311 19.79 24.82 -4.87
N ALA A 312 21.06 24.94 -4.50
CA ALA A 312 21.52 26.16 -3.86
C ALA A 312 21.20 27.34 -4.79
N THR A 313 20.85 28.46 -4.16
CA THR A 313 20.73 29.82 -4.72
C THR A 313 19.53 30.11 -5.61
N PHE A 314 18.46 30.59 -4.98
CA PHE A 314 17.79 31.80 -5.47
C PHE A 314 18.81 32.93 -5.33
N GLU A 315 19.50 33.30 -6.41
CA GLU A 315 20.13 34.60 -6.49
C GLU A 315 19.04 35.64 -6.76
N ALA A 316 19.06 36.66 -5.90
CA ALA A 316 18.17 37.79 -5.92
C ALA A 316 18.31 38.57 -7.24
N LEU A 317 17.16 38.94 -7.79
CA LEU A 317 17.04 40.14 -8.61
C LEU A 317 17.53 41.32 -7.77
N ASP A 318 18.59 41.99 -8.20
CA ASP A 318 18.76 43.44 -8.06
C ASP A 318 19.86 43.98 -9.00
N SER A 319 19.52 45.11 -9.63
CA SER A 319 20.24 45.98 -10.60
C SER A 319 20.40 45.50 -12.06
#